data_AF-A0A950BVB4-F1
#
_entry.id   AF-A0A950BVB4-F1
#
_cell.length_a   1.000
_cell.length_b   1.000
_cell.length_c   1.000
_cell.angle_alpha   90.00
_cell.angle_beta   90.00
_cell.angle_gamma   90.00
#
_symmetry.space_group_name_H-M   'P 1'
#
loop_
_entity.id
_entity.type
_entity.pdbx_description
1 polymer ?
#
loop_
_entity_poly.entity_id
_entity_poly.type
_entity_poly.pdbx_seq_one_letter_code
_entity_poly.pdbx_strand_id
1 'polypeptide(L)' 'MKAAHPLPRLPYVLLAAMTVVSFGGPFVIVGVIRGGDSPGWPPDRPIEWVTIGLVMALFLVLFVACVSIRLWYRPKPR' A
#
# COMPACT_ATOMS: atom_id res chain seq x y z
N MET A 1 -37.77 11.71 4.08
CA MET A 1 -36.29 11.71 4.16
C MET A 1 -35.76 11.24 2.81
N LYS A 2 -34.98 12.05 2.11
CA LYS A 2 -34.45 11.71 0.77
C LYS A 2 -33.38 10.63 0.96
N ALA A 3 -33.57 9.45 0.38
CA ALA A 3 -32.61 8.35 0.52
C ALA A 3 -31.24 8.82 0.00
N ALA A 4 -30.23 8.85 0.87
CA ALA A 4 -28.88 9.18 0.48
C ALA A 4 -28.36 8.11 -0.50
N HIS A 5 -27.81 8.53 -1.63
CA HIS A 5 -27.21 7.61 -2.58
C HIS A 5 -26.04 6.87 -1.92
N PRO A 6 -25.92 5.54 -2.08
CA PRO A 6 -24.78 4.81 -1.55
C PRO A 6 -23.49 5.29 -2.23
N LEU A 7 -22.52 5.71 -1.42
CA LEU A 7 -21.22 6.17 -1.88
C LEU A 7 -20.47 5.04 -2.62
N PRO A 8 -19.70 5.37 -3.67
CA PRO A 8 -18.85 4.38 -4.34
C PRO A 8 -17.79 3.87 -3.36
N ARG A 9 -17.70 2.55 -3.18
CA ARG A 9 -16.82 1.91 -2.16
C ARG A 9 -15.35 1.89 -2.57
N LEU A 10 -15.06 1.77 -3.87
CA LEU A 10 -13.71 1.56 -4.39
C LEU A 10 -12.71 2.67 -4.02
N PRO A 11 -13.03 3.98 -4.13
CA PRO A 11 -12.12 5.05 -3.73
C PRO A 11 -11.72 4.95 -2.24
N TYR A 12 -12.66 4.61 -1.37
CA TYR A 12 -12.38 4.46 0.07
C TYR A 12 -11.53 3.22 0.36
N VAL A 13 -11.72 2.12 -0.37
CA VAL A 13 -10.88 0.93 -0.24
C VAL A 13 -9.45 1.23 -0.67
N LEU A 14 -9.25 1.94 -1.79
CA LEU A 14 -7.93 2.36 -2.25
C LEU A 14 -7.25 3.30 -1.25
N LEU A 15 -7.99 4.27 -0.71
CA LEU A 15 -7.48 5.19 0.30
C LEU A 15 -7.08 4.45 1.59
N ALA A 16 -7.91 3.50 2.05
CA ALA A 16 -7.59 2.69 3.21
C ALA A 16 -6.34 1.83 2.98
N ALA A 17 -6.23 1.17 1.82
CA ALA A 17 -5.06 0.39 1.45
C ALA A 17 -3.79 1.27 1.40
N MET A 18 -3.87 2.44 0.77
CA MET A 18 -2.78 3.41 0.70
C MET A 18 -2.33 3.87 2.09
N THR A 19 -3.28 4.07 3.01
CA THR A 19 -3.01 4.42 4.41
C THR A 19 -2.26 3.30 5.11
N VAL A 20 -2.74 2.06 5.00
CA VAL A 20 -2.07 0.90 5.59
C VAL A 20 -0.64 0.76 5.08
N VAL A 21 -0.39 0.95 3.79
CA VAL A 21 0.96 0.82 3.22
C VAL A 21 1.85 1.98 3.65
N SER A 22 1.33 3.21 3.65
CA SER A 22 2.11 4.40 4.01
C SER A 22 2.52 4.42 5.49
N PHE A 23 1.62 4.00 6.37
CA PHE A 23 1.89 3.97 7.81
C PHE A 23 2.47 2.63 8.27
N GLY A 24 2.04 1.51 7.72
CA GLY A 24 2.52 0.17 8.07
C GLY A 24 3.85 -0.21 7.42
N GLY A 25 4.08 0.22 6.17
CA GLY A 25 5.29 -0.07 5.41
C GLY A 25 6.59 0.26 6.14
N PRO A 26 6.74 1.46 6.74
CA PRO A 26 7.91 1.80 7.54
C PRO A 26 8.17 0.82 8.70
N PHE A 27 7.14 0.35 9.40
CA PHE A 27 7.31 -0.63 10.49
C PHE A 27 7.77 -1.99 9.98
N VAL A 28 7.25 -2.43 8.83
CA VAL A 28 7.71 -3.68 8.18
C VAL A 28 9.18 -3.56 7.78
N ILE A 29 9.58 -2.45 7.17
CA ILE A 29 10.97 -2.19 6.79
C ILE A 29 11.88 -2.19 8.01
N VAL A 30 11.53 -1.45 9.07
CA VAL A 30 12.32 -1.42 10.31
C VAL A 30 12.45 -2.80 10.95
N GLY A 31 11.36 -3.58 10.94
CA GLY A 31 11.37 -4.96 11.45
C GLY A 31 12.38 -5.86 10.73
N VAL A 32 12.43 -5.77 9.40
CA VAL A 32 13.36 -6.57 8.59
C VAL A 32 14.81 -6.09 8.74
N ILE A 33 15.04 -4.77 8.77
CA ILE A 33 16.39 -4.21 8.96
C ILE A 33 16.97 -4.60 10.33
N ARG A 34 16.15 -4.63 11.40
CA ARG A 34 16.58 -5.08 12.74
C ARG A 34 16.98 -6.56 12.79
N GLY A 35 16.61 -7.36 11.80
CA GLY A 35 17.11 -8.74 11.68
C GLY A 35 18.64 -8.82 11.52
N GLY A 36 19.28 -7.76 11.02
CA GLY A 36 20.73 -7.67 10.83
C GLY A 36 21.57 -7.80 12.10
N ASP A 37 20.98 -7.67 13.29
CA ASP A 37 21.68 -7.83 14.57
C ASP A 37 21.83 -9.31 14.97
N SER A 38 21.23 -10.25 14.23
CA SER A 38 21.29 -11.68 14.53
C SER A 38 22.60 -12.32 14.00
N PRO A 39 23.26 -13.20 14.77
CA PRO A 39 24.47 -13.90 14.32
C PRO A 39 24.27 -14.84 13.12
N GLY A 40 23.03 -15.28 12.87
CA GLY A 40 22.67 -16.14 11.73
C GLY A 40 22.21 -15.35 10.50
N TRP A 41 22.31 -14.03 10.52
CA TRP A 41 21.83 -13.20 9.42
C TRP A 41 22.80 -13.28 8.23
N PRO A 42 22.30 -13.52 7.00
CA PRO A 42 23.17 -13.63 5.84
C PRO A 42 23.90 -12.30 5.55
N PRO A 43 25.17 -12.36 5.10
CA PRO A 43 25.98 -11.16 4.83
C PRO A 43 25.44 -10.36 3.64
N ASP A 44 24.91 -11.06 2.64
CA ASP A 44 24.06 -10.46 1.63
C ASP A 44 22.71 -10.20 2.28
N ARG A 45 22.20 -8.98 2.13
CA ARG A 45 20.91 -8.55 2.69
C ARG A 45 19.79 -8.57 1.65
N PRO A 46 19.62 -9.62 0.80
CA PRO A 46 18.64 -9.58 -0.28
C PRO A 46 17.23 -9.48 0.29
N ILE A 47 16.98 -10.03 1.49
CA ILE A 47 15.68 -9.93 2.15
C ILE A 47 15.31 -8.49 2.52
N GLU A 48 16.28 -7.67 2.95
CA GLU A 48 16.05 -6.24 3.24
C GLU A 48 15.65 -5.51 1.95
N TRP A 49 16.41 -5.72 0.87
CA TRP A 49 16.15 -5.08 -0.42
C TRP A 49 14.85 -5.54 -1.08
N VAL A 50 14.53 -6.83 -1.00
CA VAL A 50 13.26 -7.38 -1.49
C VAL A 50 12.08 -6.78 -0.72
N THR A 51 12.19 -6.69 0.61
CA THR A 51 11.13 -6.10 1.44
C THR A 51 10.92 -4.63 1.13
N ILE A 52 12.01 -3.85 1.07
CA ILE A 52 11.96 -2.43 0.72
C ILE A 52 11.36 -2.25 -0.68
N GLY A 53 11.86 -3.02 -1.66
CA GLY A 53 11.37 -2.97 -3.03
C GLY A 53 9.88 -3.30 -3.13
N LEU A 54 9.40 -4.32 -2.40
CA LEU A 54 8.00 -4.71 -2.37
C LEU A 54 7.11 -3.61 -1.77
N VAL A 55 7.50 -3.03 -0.64
CA VAL A 55 6.74 -1.95 0.02
C VAL A 55 6.66 -0.72 -0.90
N MET A 56 7.77 -0.35 -1.53
CA MET A 56 7.83 0.78 -2.45
C MET A 56 7.02 0.53 -3.73
N ALA A 57 7.08 -0.67 -4.30
CA ALA A 57 6.27 -1.04 -5.46
C ALA A 57 4.77 -0.99 -5.13
N LEU A 58 4.37 -1.53 -3.97
CA LEU A 58 2.98 -1.51 -3.53
C LEU A 58 2.48 -0.08 -3.30
N PHE A 59 3.30 0.76 -2.65
CA PHE A 59 3.01 2.19 -2.49
C PHE A 59 2.81 2.86 -3.85
N LEU A 60 3.73 2.65 -4.80
CA LEU A 60 3.66 3.28 -6.12
C LEU A 60 2.39 2.85 -6.88
N VAL A 61 2.06 1.54 -6.87
CA VAL A 61 0.86 1.02 -7.52
C VAL A 61 -0.41 1.62 -6.91
N LEU A 62 -0.51 1.66 -5.58
CA LEU A 62 -1.67 2.23 -4.89
C LEU A 62 -1.77 3.74 -5.10
N PHE A 63 -0.65 4.46 -5.07
CA PHE A 63 -0.60 5.88 -5.34
C PHE A 63 -1.11 6.19 -6.74
N VAL A 64 -0.56 5.50 -7.76
CA VAL A 64 -0.99 5.64 -9.15
C VAL A 64 -2.47 5.31 -9.29
N ALA A 65 -2.96 4.23 -8.66
CA ALA A 65 -4.37 3.87 -8.68
C ALA A 65 -5.26 4.96 -8.04
N CYS A 66 -4.85 5.53 -6.91
CA CYS A 66 -5.58 6.61 -6.23
C CYS A 66 -5.69 7.87 -7.09
N VAL A 67 -4.57 8.34 -7.67
CA VAL A 67 -4.56 9.59 -8.45
C VAL A 67 -5.18 9.42 -9.84
N SER A 68 -5.08 8.23 -10.43
CA SER A 68 -5.64 7.95 -11.75
C SER A 68 -7.10 7.48 -11.71
N ILE A 69 -7.71 7.29 -10.53
CA ILE A 69 -9.05 6.70 -10.39
C ILE A 69 -10.10 7.38 -11.27
N ARG A 70 -10.02 8.69 -11.44
CA ARG A 70 -10.94 9.46 -12.28
C ARG A 70 -10.90 9.08 -13.76
N LEU A 71 -9.78 8.55 -14.24
CA LEU A 71 -9.55 8.20 -15.65
C LEU A 71 -10.22 6.87 -16.01
N TRP A 72 -10.26 5.91 -15.10
CA TRP A 72 -10.69 4.53 -15.37
C TRP A 72 -11.92 4.10 -14.57
N TYR A 73 -12.18 4.69 -13.41
CA TYR A 73 -13.37 4.36 -12.62
C TYR A 73 -14.57 5.18 -13.09
N ARG A 74 -15.39 4.55 -13.94
CA ARG A 74 -16.73 5.03 -14.28
C ARG A 74 -17.71 4.41 -13.28
N PRO A 75 -18.25 5.14 -12.29
CA PRO A 75 -19.32 4.60 -11.48
C PRO A 75 -20.47 4.23 -12.41
N LYS A 76 -20.92 2.96 -12.35
CA LYS A 76 -21.97 2.45 -13.23
C LYS A 76 -23.20 3.37 -13.10
N PRO A 77 -23.65 4.03 -14.18
CA PRO A 77 -24.91 4.75 -14.15
C PRO A 77 -26.01 3.72 -13.86
N ARG A 78 -26.88 4.02 -12.89
CA ARG A 78 -28.10 3.25 -12.67
C ARG A 78 -29.16 3.69 -13.65
#